data_AF-H3DNC5-F1
#
_entry.id   AF-H3DNC5-F1
#
_cell.length_a   1.000
_cell.length_b   1.000
_cell.length_c   1.000
_cell.angle_alpha   90.00
_cell.angle_beta   90.00
_cell.angle_gamma   90.00
#
_symmetry.space_group_name_H-M   'P 1'
#
loop_
_entity.id
_entity.type
_entity.pdbx_description
1 polymer ?
#
loop_
_entity_poly.entity_id
_entity_poly.type
_entity_poly.pdbx_seq_one_letter_code
_entity_poly.pdbx_strand_id
1 'polypeptide(L)'
;QLYPHRDPNVELLIQQLATHRIVSAVQKSGGTQLKLVISFPNYGQAMLKPHEERDEETNSNLYYFSDFERHNAEIAAFHLDRILGYRRIPPAVGRLVDVVKEIKNVTTDRKLARTFYTSLGSVCFYGQCSYYCSMEHAVCGRPTVLEASLAVMLPDVSLATRKSWRSPWRRSYSRSKLAKWETQPNYCATVKTTPPYDEGTRLVDFMDMVILDFLMRKMNAFHYEAHPSGE
;
A
#
# COMPACT_ATOMS: atom_id res chain seq x y z
N GLN A 1 15.57 1.15 -10.36
CA GLN A 1 15.39 1.71 -9.00
C GLN A 1 14.49 2.94 -9.09
N LEU A 2 13.79 3.32 -8.01
CA LEU A 2 12.93 4.52 -7.95
C LEU A 2 13.70 5.78 -7.55
N TYR A 3 14.75 5.64 -6.74
CA TYR A 3 15.59 6.74 -6.29
C TYR A 3 17.04 6.25 -6.08
N PRO A 4 18.06 7.09 -6.29
CA PRO A 4 19.47 6.72 -6.08
C PRO A 4 19.86 6.40 -4.63
N HIS A 5 21.02 5.77 -4.45
CA HIS A 5 21.67 5.67 -3.14
C HIS A 5 22.15 7.06 -2.69
N ARG A 6 21.81 7.46 -1.44
CA ARG A 6 22.12 8.77 -0.85
C ARG A 6 21.53 9.97 -1.61
N ASP A 7 20.35 9.81 -2.20
CA ASP A 7 19.60 10.93 -2.77
C ASP A 7 19.13 11.89 -1.65
N PRO A 8 19.63 13.14 -1.59
CA PRO A 8 19.23 14.10 -0.55
C PRO A 8 17.75 14.51 -0.66
N ASN A 9 17.12 14.34 -1.82
CA ASN A 9 15.72 14.71 -2.03
C ASN A 9 14.76 13.77 -1.31
N VAL A 10 15.18 12.53 -1.03
CA VAL A 10 14.35 11.56 -0.31
C VAL A 10 14.07 12.05 1.12
N GLU A 11 15.06 12.63 1.78
CA GLU A 11 14.88 13.16 3.15
C GLU A 11 13.96 14.38 3.16
N LEU A 12 14.14 15.30 2.19
CA LEU A 12 13.25 16.46 2.02
C LEU A 12 11.81 16.02 1.75
N LEU A 13 11.62 15.00 0.90
CA LEU A 13 10.30 14.46 0.60
C LEU A 13 9.66 13.79 1.81
N ILE A 14 10.42 13.01 2.59
CA ILE A 14 9.97 12.40 3.86
C ILE A 14 9.48 13.50 4.81
N GLN A 15 10.25 14.56 5.00
CA GLN A 15 9.89 15.69 5.86
C GLN A 15 8.63 16.40 5.35
N GLN A 16 8.50 16.59 4.03
CA GLN A 16 7.30 17.17 3.42
C GLN A 16 6.07 16.30 3.65
N LEU A 17 6.14 14.98 3.41
CA LEU A 17 5.01 14.08 3.66
C LEU A 17 4.56 14.13 5.13
N ALA A 18 5.51 14.20 6.06
CA ALA A 18 5.23 14.24 7.49
C ALA A 18 4.57 15.55 7.96
N THR A 19 4.95 16.69 7.39
CA THR A 19 4.61 18.01 7.98
C THR A 19 3.78 18.93 7.08
N HIS A 20 3.77 18.70 5.77
CA HIS A 20 3.15 19.63 4.85
C HIS A 20 1.63 19.62 4.99
N ARG A 21 1.01 20.80 4.87
CA ARG A 21 -0.43 20.95 5.10
C ARG A 21 -1.25 20.14 4.11
N ILE A 22 -2.24 19.39 4.58
CA ILE A 22 -3.20 18.72 3.70
C ILE A 22 -4.25 19.74 3.23
N VAL A 23 -4.49 19.80 1.93
CA VAL A 23 -5.49 20.71 1.32
C VAL A 23 -6.67 20.00 0.69
N SER A 24 -6.53 18.70 0.43
CA SER A 24 -7.64 17.85 -0.01
C SER A 24 -7.40 16.41 0.41
N ALA A 25 -8.49 15.72 0.76
CA ALA A 25 -8.51 14.30 1.05
C ALA A 25 -9.72 13.68 0.36
N VAL A 26 -9.51 12.67 -0.49
CA VAL A 26 -10.60 11.96 -1.19
C VAL A 26 -10.37 10.47 -1.09
N GLN A 27 -11.41 9.66 -1.15
CA GLN A 27 -11.21 8.22 -1.08
C GLN A 27 -10.78 7.66 -2.43
N LYS A 28 -9.79 6.76 -2.43
CA LYS A 28 -9.42 6.03 -3.64
C LYS A 28 -10.57 5.11 -4.07
N SER A 29 -11.01 5.24 -5.32
CA SER A 29 -12.02 4.35 -5.91
C SER A 29 -11.45 2.95 -6.21
N GLY A 30 -12.32 1.94 -6.14
CA GLY A 30 -11.99 0.56 -6.50
C GLY A 30 -10.96 -0.12 -5.60
N GLY A 31 -10.74 0.39 -4.37
CA GLY A 31 -9.88 -0.24 -3.38
C GLY A 31 -10.57 -1.39 -2.65
N THR A 32 -9.79 -2.39 -2.22
CA THR A 32 -10.27 -3.46 -1.36
C THR A 32 -10.57 -2.97 0.06
N GLN A 33 -9.63 -2.23 0.65
CA GLN A 33 -9.72 -1.63 1.99
C GLN A 33 -9.64 -0.10 1.91
N LEU A 34 -9.86 0.58 3.04
CA LEU A 34 -9.90 2.03 3.15
C LEU A 34 -8.55 2.67 2.82
N LYS A 35 -8.52 3.54 1.81
CA LYS A 35 -7.34 4.31 1.40
C LYS A 35 -7.77 5.69 0.93
N LEU A 36 -7.06 6.72 1.38
CA LEU A 36 -7.33 8.10 0.96
C LEU A 36 -6.20 8.61 0.07
N VAL A 37 -6.55 9.38 -0.95
CA VAL A 37 -5.62 10.21 -1.70
C VAL A 37 -5.58 11.58 -1.05
N ILE A 38 -4.41 11.95 -0.57
CA ILE A 38 -4.11 13.22 0.09
C ILE A 38 -3.40 14.11 -0.91
N SER A 39 -3.85 15.36 -1.04
CA SER A 39 -3.21 16.37 -1.89
C SER A 39 -2.65 17.51 -1.05
N PHE A 40 -1.51 18.03 -1.49
CA PHE A 40 -0.76 19.11 -0.85
C PHE A 40 -0.76 20.40 -1.69
N PRO A 41 -0.44 21.57 -1.12
CA PRO A 41 -0.42 22.85 -1.82
C PRO A 41 0.48 22.88 -3.07
N ASN A 42 1.54 22.09 -3.07
CA ASN A 42 2.49 21.97 -4.18
C ASN A 42 2.03 20.98 -5.27
N TYR A 43 0.74 20.62 -5.30
CA TYR A 43 0.14 19.63 -6.21
C TYR A 43 0.65 18.19 -6.00
N GLY A 44 1.56 17.96 -5.07
CA GLY A 44 1.99 16.62 -4.68
C GLY A 44 0.84 15.82 -4.08
N GLN A 45 0.89 14.51 -4.27
CA GLN A 45 -0.12 13.60 -3.73
C GLN A 45 0.53 12.43 -2.97
N ALA A 46 -0.20 11.92 -1.98
CA ALA A 46 0.18 10.74 -1.21
C ALA A 46 -1.02 9.84 -0.96
N MET A 47 -0.77 8.54 -0.86
CA MET A 47 -1.72 7.54 -0.41
C MET A 47 -1.65 7.45 1.12
N LEU A 48 -2.77 7.73 1.78
CA LEU A 48 -2.94 7.54 3.22
C LEU A 48 -3.58 6.19 3.51
N LYS A 49 -2.98 5.43 4.43
CA LYS A 49 -3.61 4.28 5.08
C LYS A 49 -3.73 4.53 6.58
N PRO A 50 -4.94 4.46 7.16
CA PRO A 50 -5.15 4.72 8.58
C PRO A 50 -4.53 3.63 9.44
N HIS A 51 -4.29 3.96 10.71
CA HIS A 51 -3.73 3.04 11.69
C HIS A 51 -4.66 1.87 12.00
N GLU A 52 -4.02 0.70 12.12
CA GLU A 52 -4.54 -0.49 12.78
C GLU A 52 -3.65 -0.81 14.00
N GLU A 53 -4.23 -1.44 15.02
CA GLU A 53 -3.57 -1.68 16.31
C GLU A 53 -2.25 -2.45 16.16
N ARG A 54 -1.21 -2.00 16.88
CA ARG A 54 0.17 -2.44 16.62
C ARG A 54 0.46 -3.85 17.12
N ASP A 55 -0.08 -4.17 18.28
CA ASP A 55 0.21 -5.42 19.00
C ASP A 55 -0.74 -6.56 18.58
N GLU A 56 -1.73 -6.26 17.75
CA GLU A 56 -2.63 -7.28 17.22
C GLU A 56 -1.93 -8.12 16.16
N GLU A 57 -1.87 -9.43 16.34
CA GLU A 57 -1.43 -10.34 15.29
C GLU A 57 -2.60 -10.79 14.41
N THR A 58 -2.32 -11.04 13.14
CA THR A 58 -3.31 -11.62 12.22
C THR A 58 -3.77 -12.97 12.77
N ASN A 59 -5.09 -13.12 12.95
CA ASN A 59 -5.68 -14.36 13.42
C ASN A 59 -5.29 -15.53 12.51
N SER A 60 -4.77 -16.62 13.10
CA SER A 60 -4.26 -17.78 12.37
C SER A 60 -5.30 -18.49 11.50
N ASN A 61 -6.59 -18.27 11.76
CA ASN A 61 -7.69 -18.82 10.97
C ASN A 61 -8.08 -17.93 9.78
N LEU A 62 -7.55 -16.71 9.68
CA LEU A 62 -7.79 -15.84 8.54
C LEU A 62 -6.92 -16.26 7.35
N TYR A 63 -7.55 -16.31 6.18
CA TYR A 63 -6.82 -16.44 4.93
C TYR A 63 -6.11 -15.12 4.60
N TYR A 64 -4.98 -15.20 3.91
CA TYR A 64 -4.18 -14.04 3.48
C TYR A 64 -5.00 -12.93 2.77
N PHE A 65 -6.04 -13.28 2.01
CA PHE A 65 -6.89 -12.32 1.30
C PHE A 65 -7.97 -11.66 2.18
N SER A 66 -8.07 -12.05 3.44
CA SER A 66 -8.95 -11.49 4.47
C SER A 66 -8.17 -10.79 5.58
N ASP A 67 -6.87 -10.59 5.39
CA ASP A 67 -6.03 -9.89 6.36
C ASP A 67 -6.20 -8.37 6.24
N PHE A 68 -6.01 -7.66 7.36
CA PHE A 68 -6.06 -6.20 7.39
C PHE A 68 -4.78 -5.61 6.80
N GLU A 69 -4.91 -4.57 5.99
CA GLU A 69 -3.75 -3.77 5.57
C GLU A 69 -3.32 -2.87 6.72
N ARG A 70 -2.05 -2.97 7.14
CA ARG A 70 -1.53 -2.19 8.26
C ARG A 70 -0.63 -1.06 7.76
N HIS A 71 -0.83 0.13 8.31
CA HIS A 71 -0.04 1.32 7.95
C HIS A 71 1.44 1.17 8.27
N ASN A 72 1.78 0.52 9.39
CA ASN A 72 3.15 0.27 9.82
C ASN A 72 3.91 -0.62 8.82
N ALA A 73 3.24 -1.56 8.17
CA ALA A 73 3.84 -2.42 7.17
C ALA A 73 4.32 -1.62 5.95
N GLU A 74 3.58 -0.59 5.51
CA GLU A 74 4.01 0.29 4.41
C GLU A 74 5.28 1.06 4.75
N ILE A 75 5.35 1.60 5.97
CA ILE A 75 6.51 2.35 6.46
C ILE A 75 7.72 1.40 6.55
N ALA A 76 7.54 0.26 7.23
CA ALA A 76 8.60 -0.74 7.39
C ALA A 76 9.10 -1.27 6.04
N ALA A 77 8.20 -1.50 5.07
CA ALA A 77 8.55 -1.93 3.72
C ALA A 77 9.53 -0.97 3.05
N PHE A 78 9.20 0.33 3.07
CA PHE A 78 10.05 1.37 2.49
C PHE A 78 11.44 1.39 3.13
N HIS A 79 11.51 1.32 4.46
CA HIS A 79 12.79 1.31 5.16
C HIS A 79 13.60 0.03 4.88
N LEU A 80 12.96 -1.14 4.88
CA LEU A 80 13.61 -2.42 4.61
C LEU A 80 14.11 -2.51 3.15
N ASP A 81 13.30 -2.10 2.18
CA ASP A 81 13.69 -1.96 0.76
C ASP A 81 14.93 -1.07 0.58
N ARG A 82 15.01 0.02 1.36
CA ARG A 82 16.16 0.93 1.36
C ARG A 82 17.41 0.33 2.00
N ILE A 83 17.25 -0.46 3.07
CA ILE A 83 18.34 -1.17 3.78
C ILE A 83 18.92 -2.28 2.92
N LEU A 84 18.06 -3.07 2.25
CA LEU A 84 18.48 -4.13 1.33
C LEU A 84 19.08 -3.59 0.02
N GLY A 85 18.98 -2.28 -0.23
CA GLY A 85 19.56 -1.62 -1.40
C GLY A 85 18.71 -1.72 -2.66
N TYR A 86 17.49 -2.26 -2.58
CA TYR A 86 16.58 -2.43 -3.71
C TYR A 86 16.07 -1.09 -4.26
N ARG A 87 15.60 -0.19 -3.38
CA ARG A 87 15.07 1.14 -3.74
C ARG A 87 13.93 1.04 -4.76
N ARG A 88 12.99 0.11 -4.54
CA ARG A 88 11.84 -0.19 -5.42
C ARG A 88 10.50 0.16 -4.78
N ILE A 89 10.49 0.58 -3.51
CA ILE A 89 9.28 1.03 -2.82
C ILE A 89 9.24 2.56 -2.72
N PRO A 90 8.13 3.24 -3.06
CA PRO A 90 8.00 4.68 -2.91
C PRO A 90 8.21 5.13 -1.45
N PRO A 91 8.80 6.31 -1.20
CA PRO A 91 8.90 6.87 0.14
C PRO A 91 7.58 6.86 0.91
N ALA A 92 7.61 6.29 2.11
CA ALA A 92 6.47 6.19 3.01
C ALA A 92 6.84 6.60 4.44
N VAL A 93 5.99 7.38 5.08
CA VAL A 93 6.23 7.95 6.42
C VAL A 93 5.03 7.74 7.35
N GLY A 94 5.27 7.74 8.66
CA GLY A 94 4.20 7.85 9.65
C GLY A 94 3.79 9.31 9.85
N ARG A 95 2.51 9.56 10.04
CA ARG A 95 1.98 10.90 10.37
C ARG A 95 0.78 10.80 11.31
N LEU A 96 0.71 11.72 12.27
CA LEU A 96 -0.49 11.98 13.04
C LEU A 96 -1.37 12.98 12.26
N VAL A 97 -2.60 12.59 11.98
CA VAL A 97 -3.55 13.36 11.15
C VAL A 97 -4.77 13.72 11.99
N ASP A 98 -5.12 15.00 12.03
CA ASP A 98 -6.39 15.43 12.63
C ASP A 98 -7.52 15.11 11.64
N VAL A 99 -8.31 14.07 11.93
CA VAL A 99 -9.34 13.57 11.00
C VAL A 99 -10.46 14.59 10.74
N VAL A 100 -10.61 15.59 11.61
CA VAL A 100 -11.57 16.68 11.40
C VAL A 100 -10.95 17.74 10.49
N LYS A 101 -9.80 18.28 10.88
CA LYS A 101 -9.19 19.43 10.18
C LYS A 101 -8.56 19.03 8.84
N GLU A 102 -7.91 17.88 8.78
CA GLU A 102 -7.09 17.45 7.65
C GLU A 102 -7.77 16.40 6.76
N ILE A 103 -8.95 15.91 7.12
CA ILE A 103 -9.75 15.01 6.26
C ILE A 103 -11.16 15.54 6.09
N LYS A 104 -11.98 15.54 7.15
CA LYS A 104 -13.42 15.87 7.07
C LYS A 104 -13.69 17.27 6.51
N ASN A 105 -12.93 18.28 6.93
CA ASN A 105 -13.17 19.67 6.53
C ASN A 105 -12.58 20.02 5.16
N VAL A 106 -11.67 19.21 4.62
CA VAL A 106 -10.97 19.45 3.34
C VAL A 106 -11.39 18.47 2.23
N THR A 107 -12.27 17.52 2.54
CA THR A 107 -12.77 16.58 1.55
C THR A 107 -13.86 17.18 0.68
N THR A 108 -13.72 17.02 -0.63
CA THR A 108 -14.79 17.30 -1.60
C THR A 108 -15.58 16.03 -1.96
N ASP A 109 -15.14 14.87 -1.46
CA ASP A 109 -15.76 13.58 -1.70
C ASP A 109 -17.00 13.41 -0.79
N ARG A 110 -18.18 13.62 -1.37
CA ARG A 110 -19.46 13.48 -0.66
C ARG A 110 -19.69 12.07 -0.11
N LYS A 111 -19.12 11.03 -0.74
CA LYS A 111 -19.28 9.65 -0.27
C LYS A 111 -18.49 9.46 1.02
N LEU A 112 -17.22 9.86 1.03
CA LEU A 112 -16.38 9.85 2.23
C LEU A 112 -16.98 10.72 3.35
N ALA A 113 -17.37 11.95 3.03
CA ALA A 113 -17.90 12.92 4.00
C ALA A 113 -19.11 12.38 4.79
N ARG A 114 -19.98 11.60 4.15
CA ARG A 114 -21.18 11.01 4.77
C ARG A 114 -20.88 9.88 5.75
N THR A 115 -19.67 9.35 5.76
CA THR A 115 -19.29 8.23 6.65
C THR A 115 -18.78 8.68 8.01
N PHE A 116 -18.58 9.99 8.21
CA PHE A 116 -18.12 10.53 9.47
C PHE A 116 -19.22 10.54 10.53
N TYR A 117 -18.86 10.13 11.75
CA TYR A 117 -19.74 10.19 12.93
C TYR A 117 -18.90 10.37 14.20
N THR A 118 -19.58 10.70 15.31
CA THR A 118 -18.95 10.79 16.63
C THR A 118 -19.37 9.59 17.46
N SER A 119 -18.40 8.91 18.06
CA SER A 119 -18.62 7.80 18.98
C SER A 119 -17.79 8.00 20.23
N LEU A 120 -18.44 8.02 21.40
CA LEU A 120 -17.76 8.15 22.71
C LEU A 120 -16.74 9.30 22.77
N GLY A 121 -17.09 10.45 22.19
CA GLY A 121 -16.22 11.65 22.14
C GLY A 121 -15.13 11.63 21.06
N SER A 122 -14.93 10.50 20.37
CA SER A 122 -13.97 10.37 19.25
C SER A 122 -14.67 10.56 17.91
N VAL A 123 -13.96 11.15 16.94
CA VAL A 123 -14.45 11.28 15.56
C VAL A 123 -13.98 10.09 14.73
N CYS A 124 -14.93 9.39 14.13
CA CYS A 124 -14.70 8.17 13.36
C CYS A 124 -15.21 8.30 11.93
N PHE A 125 -14.66 7.49 11.02
CA PHE A 125 -15.16 7.33 9.65
C PHE A 125 -14.79 5.95 9.11
N TYR A 126 -15.56 5.44 8.14
CA TYR A 126 -15.34 4.11 7.58
C TYR A 126 -15.21 4.09 6.04
N GLY A 127 -15.53 5.18 5.34
CA GLY A 127 -15.42 5.23 3.89
C GLY A 127 -16.30 4.21 3.13
N GLN A 128 -15.91 3.88 1.89
CA GLN A 128 -16.66 3.02 0.96
C GLN A 128 -15.75 2.11 0.14
N CYS A 129 -15.44 0.93 0.66
CA CYS A 129 -14.59 -0.07 0.01
C CYS A 129 -15.22 -1.46 0.15
N SER A 130 -14.64 -2.48 -0.51
CA SER A 130 -15.25 -3.81 -0.54
C SER A 130 -15.07 -4.61 0.76
N TYR A 131 -14.04 -4.32 1.55
CA TYR A 131 -13.71 -4.99 2.80
C TYR A 131 -13.56 -3.99 3.93
N TYR A 132 -14.20 -4.25 5.07
CA TYR A 132 -13.98 -3.51 6.32
C TYR A 132 -14.29 -2.00 6.25
N CYS A 133 -15.10 -1.54 5.29
CA CYS A 133 -15.65 -0.19 5.26
C CYS A 133 -17.09 -0.18 5.79
N SER A 134 -17.26 -0.43 7.09
CA SER A 134 -18.54 -0.37 7.80
C SER A 134 -18.39 0.32 9.15
N MET A 135 -19.50 0.65 9.82
CA MET A 135 -19.47 1.27 11.16
C MET A 135 -18.74 0.41 12.21
N GLU A 136 -18.78 -0.93 12.07
CA GLU A 136 -18.08 -1.88 12.96
C GLU A 136 -16.56 -1.88 12.79
N HIS A 137 -16.07 -1.45 11.62
CA HIS A 137 -14.65 -1.42 11.26
C HIS A 137 -14.19 0.02 11.01
N ALA A 138 -14.87 1.00 11.60
CA ALA A 138 -14.53 2.39 11.42
C ALA A 138 -13.20 2.73 12.08
N VAL A 139 -12.43 3.61 11.45
CA VAL A 139 -11.21 4.16 12.03
C VAL A 139 -11.56 5.42 12.80
N CYS A 140 -11.02 5.53 14.01
CA CYS A 140 -11.35 6.60 14.95
C CYS A 140 -10.09 7.36 15.37
N GLY A 141 -10.19 8.69 15.42
CA GLY A 141 -9.18 9.49 16.10
C GLY A 141 -9.20 9.27 17.62
N ARG A 142 -8.15 9.71 18.31
CA ARG A 142 -8.05 9.70 19.77
C ARG A 142 -7.78 11.12 20.30
N PRO A 143 -8.81 11.98 20.53
CA PRO A 143 -10.19 11.85 20.03
C PRO A 143 -10.35 12.28 18.56
N THR A 144 -9.46 13.13 18.04
CA THR A 144 -9.46 13.58 16.63
C THR A 144 -8.19 13.22 15.89
N VAL A 145 -7.11 12.91 16.60
CA VAL A 145 -5.82 12.57 16.00
C VAL A 145 -5.78 11.08 15.70
N LEU A 146 -5.49 10.72 14.45
CA LEU A 146 -5.33 9.35 13.97
C LEU A 146 -3.92 9.17 13.44
N GLU A 147 -3.22 8.13 13.87
CA GLU A 147 -1.98 7.73 13.24
C GLU A 147 -2.26 7.13 11.85
N ALA A 148 -1.40 7.39 10.87
CA ALA A 148 -1.53 6.84 9.53
C ALA A 148 -0.15 6.73 8.86
N SER A 149 -0.08 5.93 7.79
CA SER A 149 1.03 5.99 6.85
C SER A 149 0.68 6.88 5.66
N LEU A 150 1.68 7.60 5.15
CA LEU A 150 1.61 8.37 3.91
C LEU A 150 2.70 7.90 2.97
N ALA A 151 2.31 7.26 1.87
CA ALA A 151 3.22 6.88 0.79
C ALA A 151 3.07 7.85 -0.38
N VAL A 152 4.16 8.40 -0.90
CA VAL A 152 4.10 9.30 -2.06
C VAL A 152 3.47 8.61 -3.27
N MET A 153 2.61 9.32 -3.99
CA MET A 153 2.05 8.82 -5.24
C MET A 153 3.13 8.81 -6.32
N LEU A 154 3.21 7.71 -7.08
CA LEU A 154 3.99 7.68 -8.30
C LEU A 154 3.40 8.66 -9.33
N PRO A 155 4.21 9.11 -10.33
CA PRO A 155 3.73 10.00 -11.38
C PRO A 155 2.46 9.48 -12.05
N ASP A 156 1.65 10.38 -12.61
CA ASP A 156 0.46 9.99 -13.34
C ASP A 156 0.80 9.04 -14.49
N VAL A 157 -0.08 8.07 -14.77
CA VAL A 157 0.13 7.05 -15.81
C VAL A 157 0.23 7.65 -17.22
N SER A 158 -0.30 8.85 -17.43
CA SER A 158 -0.14 9.62 -18.68
C SER A 158 1.29 10.16 -18.86
N LEU A 159 2.05 10.34 -17.77
CA LEU A 159 3.44 10.80 -17.80
C LEU A 159 4.44 9.65 -17.74
N ALA A 160 4.13 8.62 -16.95
CA ALA A 160 4.96 7.43 -16.79
C ALA A 160 4.08 6.19 -16.80
N THR A 161 3.98 5.54 -17.96
CA THR A 161 3.17 4.33 -18.12
C THR A 161 3.67 3.23 -17.20
N ARG A 162 2.73 2.50 -16.58
CA ARG A 162 3.00 1.34 -15.75
C ARG A 162 2.17 0.16 -16.25
N LYS A 163 2.78 -1.01 -16.31
CA LYS A 163 2.10 -2.26 -16.64
C LYS A 163 2.01 -3.12 -15.39
N SER A 164 0.81 -3.61 -15.11
CA SER A 164 0.58 -4.61 -14.08
C SER A 164 0.83 -6.00 -14.66
N TRP A 165 1.69 -6.77 -14.00
CA TRP A 165 2.06 -8.12 -14.40
C TRP A 165 1.54 -9.11 -13.36
N ARG A 166 0.97 -10.22 -13.85
CA ARG A 166 0.50 -11.30 -12.99
C ARG A 166 1.71 -12.10 -12.49
N SER A 167 1.80 -12.26 -11.18
CA SER A 167 2.86 -13.08 -10.56
C SER A 167 2.76 -14.55 -11.01
N PRO A 168 3.88 -15.22 -11.37
CA PRO A 168 3.87 -16.65 -11.68
C PRO A 168 3.52 -17.49 -10.44
N TRP A 169 3.93 -17.00 -9.27
CA TRP A 169 3.62 -17.60 -7.97
C TRP A 169 2.36 -17.00 -7.32
N ARG A 170 1.46 -16.42 -8.12
CA ARG A 170 0.15 -15.98 -7.63
C ARG A 170 -0.58 -17.17 -7.00
N ARG A 171 -1.01 -17.00 -5.74
CA ARG A 171 -1.86 -17.95 -5.02
C ARG A 171 -3.22 -18.14 -5.69
N SER A 172 -3.95 -19.16 -5.27
CA SER A 172 -5.28 -19.47 -5.83
C SER A 172 -6.35 -18.44 -5.47
N TYR A 173 -6.20 -17.71 -4.35
CA TYR A 173 -7.27 -16.88 -3.75
C TYR A 173 -8.55 -17.70 -3.52
N SER A 174 -8.36 -18.96 -3.13
CA SER A 174 -9.42 -19.93 -2.90
C SER A 174 -9.16 -20.66 -1.60
N ARG A 175 -10.23 -20.99 -0.88
CA ARG A 175 -10.16 -21.78 0.36
C ARG A 175 -9.89 -23.27 0.11
N SER A 176 -10.16 -23.76 -1.11
CA SER A 176 -10.08 -25.19 -1.43
C SER A 176 -9.12 -25.53 -2.56
N LYS A 177 -8.78 -24.56 -3.43
CA LYS A 177 -7.89 -24.81 -4.57
C LYS A 177 -6.45 -24.49 -4.21
N LEU A 178 -5.52 -25.36 -4.59
CA LEU A 178 -4.09 -25.10 -4.58
C LEU A 178 -3.66 -24.48 -5.91
N ALA A 179 -2.64 -23.63 -5.88
CA ALA A 179 -1.97 -23.10 -7.07
C ALA A 179 -1.03 -24.16 -7.66
N LYS A 180 -0.71 -24.03 -8.96
CA LYS A 180 0.18 -24.98 -9.65
C LYS A 180 1.56 -25.12 -8.98
N TRP A 181 2.11 -24.00 -8.52
CA TRP A 181 3.41 -23.99 -7.83
C TRP A 181 3.38 -24.65 -6.45
N GLU A 182 2.20 -24.79 -5.84
CA GLU A 182 2.04 -25.48 -4.54
C GLU A 182 2.04 -27.01 -4.71
N THR A 183 1.74 -27.52 -5.92
CA THR A 183 1.64 -28.97 -6.19
C THR A 183 2.75 -29.50 -7.10
N GLN A 184 3.48 -28.64 -7.79
CA GLN A 184 4.51 -29.03 -8.76
C GLN A 184 5.91 -28.61 -8.27
N PRO A 185 6.76 -29.53 -7.80
CA PRO A 185 8.09 -29.18 -7.27
C PRO A 185 9.00 -28.55 -8.32
N ASN A 186 8.84 -28.92 -9.61
CA ASN A 186 9.64 -28.39 -10.72
C ASN A 186 8.99 -27.18 -11.43
N TYR A 187 8.01 -26.50 -10.80
CA TYR A 187 7.27 -25.39 -11.43
C TYR A 187 8.17 -24.27 -11.98
N CYS A 188 9.27 -23.97 -11.27
CA CYS A 188 10.24 -22.94 -11.68
C CYS A 188 10.88 -23.23 -13.06
N ALA A 189 11.06 -24.50 -13.42
CA ALA A 189 11.62 -24.86 -14.73
C ALA A 189 10.71 -24.38 -15.88
N THR A 190 9.39 -24.48 -15.72
CA THR A 190 8.43 -23.92 -16.71
C THR A 190 8.46 -22.39 -16.72
N VAL A 191 8.57 -21.74 -15.56
CA VAL A 191 8.61 -20.26 -15.50
C VAL A 191 9.84 -19.72 -16.21
N LYS A 192 11.00 -20.35 -16.07
CA LYS A 192 12.26 -19.96 -16.74
C LYS A 192 12.20 -19.99 -18.26
N THR A 193 11.23 -20.66 -18.86
CA THR A 193 11.03 -20.73 -20.32
C THR A 193 9.75 -20.02 -20.77
N THR A 194 9.16 -19.19 -19.91
CA THR A 194 7.89 -18.49 -20.17
C THR A 194 8.13 -16.98 -20.22
N PRO A 195 7.79 -16.29 -21.32
CA PRO A 195 7.83 -14.83 -21.37
C PRO A 195 7.01 -14.15 -20.27
N PRO A 196 7.51 -13.08 -19.63
CA PRO A 196 8.79 -12.39 -19.87
C PRO A 196 9.93 -12.84 -18.92
N TYR A 197 9.90 -14.06 -18.38
CA TYR A 197 10.85 -14.54 -17.36
C TYR A 197 12.02 -15.35 -17.94
N ASP A 198 11.97 -15.64 -19.23
CA ASP A 198 12.98 -16.32 -20.03
C ASP A 198 14.09 -15.38 -20.54
N GLU A 199 13.89 -14.07 -20.44
CA GLU A 199 14.81 -13.04 -20.91
C GLU A 199 15.07 -11.95 -19.84
N GLY A 200 16.21 -11.27 -19.95
CA GLY A 200 16.58 -10.12 -19.12
C GLY A 200 16.73 -10.43 -17.63
N THR A 201 16.52 -9.42 -16.78
CA THR A 201 16.65 -9.54 -15.31
C THR A 201 15.35 -9.89 -14.61
N ARG A 202 14.24 -10.02 -15.34
CA ARG A 202 12.88 -10.06 -14.78
C ARG A 202 12.68 -11.12 -13.71
N LEU A 203 13.21 -12.33 -13.93
CA LEU A 203 13.09 -13.41 -12.95
C LEU A 203 13.90 -13.13 -11.69
N VAL A 204 15.09 -12.53 -11.81
CA VAL A 204 15.92 -12.13 -10.66
C VAL A 204 15.29 -10.97 -9.91
N ASP A 205 14.74 -9.98 -10.61
CA ASP A 205 13.98 -8.88 -9.99
C ASP A 205 12.76 -9.38 -9.23
N PHE A 206 12.11 -10.43 -9.76
CA PHE A 206 11.03 -11.12 -9.07
C PHE A 206 11.52 -11.85 -7.82
N MET A 207 12.71 -12.47 -7.85
CA MET A 207 13.31 -13.11 -6.65
C MET A 207 13.58 -12.08 -5.55
N ASP A 208 14.14 -10.91 -5.87
CA ASP A 208 14.36 -9.84 -4.89
C ASP A 208 13.05 -9.42 -4.20
N MET A 209 11.97 -9.27 -5.00
CA MET A 209 10.65 -8.94 -4.50
C MET A 209 10.12 -10.03 -3.56
N VAL A 210 10.26 -11.31 -3.92
CA VAL A 210 9.82 -12.43 -3.08
C VAL A 210 10.64 -12.54 -1.79
N ILE A 211 11.94 -12.23 -1.83
CA ILE A 211 12.78 -12.16 -0.62
C ILE A 211 12.26 -11.08 0.32
N LEU A 212 11.95 -9.88 -0.20
CA LEU A 212 11.38 -8.81 0.59
C LEU A 212 10.02 -9.20 1.19
N ASP A 213 9.13 -9.76 0.36
CA ASP A 213 7.81 -10.21 0.81
C ASP A 213 7.92 -11.30 1.88
N PHE A 214 8.89 -12.22 1.76
CA PHE A 214 9.15 -13.24 2.78
C PHE A 214 9.59 -12.64 4.11
N LEU A 215 10.55 -11.69 4.11
CA LEU A 215 11.02 -11.01 5.31
C LEU A 215 9.90 -10.22 6.00
N MET A 216 8.98 -9.68 5.22
CA MET A 216 7.80 -8.96 5.72
C MET A 216 6.62 -9.88 6.06
N ARG A 217 6.72 -11.19 5.81
CA ARG A 217 5.61 -12.15 5.89
C ARG A 217 4.38 -11.75 5.05
N LYS A 218 4.60 -11.04 3.94
CA LYS A 218 3.55 -10.57 3.03
C LYS A 218 3.20 -11.66 2.01
N MET A 219 1.99 -12.19 2.10
CA MET A 219 1.55 -13.34 1.29
C MET A 219 0.68 -12.95 0.07
N ASN A 220 0.42 -11.65 -0.12
CA ASN A 220 -0.52 -11.09 -1.11
C ASN A 220 0.18 -10.46 -2.35
N ALA A 221 1.27 -11.05 -2.84
CA ALA A 221 1.97 -10.58 -4.04
C ALA A 221 1.37 -11.17 -5.34
N PHE A 222 0.10 -10.86 -5.63
CA PHE A 222 -0.59 -11.40 -6.81
C PHE A 222 -0.30 -10.67 -8.12
N HIS A 223 0.07 -9.40 -8.05
CA HIS A 223 0.60 -8.61 -9.16
C HIS A 223 1.81 -7.80 -8.72
N TYR A 224 2.64 -7.43 -9.68
CA TYR A 224 3.67 -6.41 -9.53
C TYR A 224 3.56 -5.40 -10.67
N GLU A 225 3.99 -4.17 -10.42
CA GLU A 225 4.00 -3.11 -11.44
C GLU A 225 5.43 -2.86 -11.93
N ALA A 226 5.57 -2.64 -13.24
CA ALA A 226 6.83 -2.25 -13.85
C ALA A 226 6.60 -1.28 -15.00
N HIS A 227 7.62 -0.50 -15.33
CA HIS A 227 7.62 0.30 -16.55
C HIS A 227 7.59 -0.64 -17.78
N PRO A 228 6.82 -0.32 -18.85
CA PRO A 228 6.70 -1.18 -20.03
C PRO A 228 8.03 -1.49 -20.73
N SER A 229 8.98 -0.55 -20.70
CA SER A 229 10.31 -0.68 -21.31
C SER A 229 11.38 -1.26 -20.38
N GLY A 230 10.98 -1.88 -19.26
CA GLY A 230 11.92 -2.60 -18.41
C GLY A 230 12.30 -3.93 -19.04
N GLU A 231 13.11 -3.86 -20.10
CA GLU A 231 14.16 -4.85 -20.37
C GLU A 231 15.30 -4.66 -19.36
#